data_AF-A0A975G821-F1
#
_entry.id   AF-A0A975G821-F1
#
_cell.length_a   1.000
_cell.length_b   1.000
_cell.length_c   1.000
_cell.angle_alpha   90.00
_cell.angle_beta   90.00
_cell.angle_gamma   90.00
#
_symmetry.space_group_name_H-M   'P 1'
#
loop_
_entity.id
_entity.type
_entity.pdbx_description
1 polymer ?
#
loop_
_entity_poly.entity_id
_entity_poly.type
_entity_poly.pdbx_seq_one_letter_code
_entity_poly.pdbx_strand_id
1 'polypeptide(L)'
;MTTIQLTTRIEAPVERVFDLSRSIDLHLASTAHTGERAIAGITSGLIGLNEEVTWSARHFGIRFRMTVGITAYDRPHHFRDEMLRGPFRKMEHDHVFELQGSTTLMHDTFRFASPLGPFGGRLVDRALLKPHLLALLEERNGWIKRMAESEEGERFL
;
A
#
# COMPACT_ATOMS: atom_id res chain seq x y z
N MET A 1 -6.80 9.59 -14.25
CA MET A 1 -6.45 8.56 -13.26
C MET A 1 -7.71 8.18 -12.52
N THR A 2 -7.78 6.95 -12.05
CA THR A 2 -8.86 6.45 -11.20
C THR A 2 -8.40 6.57 -9.75
N THR A 3 -9.29 7.02 -8.87
CA THR A 3 -9.00 7.22 -7.45
C THR A 3 -9.83 6.26 -6.61
N ILE A 4 -9.19 5.69 -5.59
CA ILE A 4 -9.79 4.96 -4.48
C ILE A 4 -9.44 5.73 -3.21
N GLN A 5 -10.43 5.91 -2.35
CA GLN A 5 -10.26 6.56 -1.05
C GLN A 5 -10.77 5.61 0.03
N LEU A 6 -9.95 5.39 1.05
CA LEU A 6 -10.31 4.55 2.20
C LEU A 6 -10.06 5.32 3.48
N THR A 7 -10.81 4.96 4.51
CA THR A 7 -10.57 5.41 5.87
C THR A 7 -10.68 4.21 6.78
N THR A 8 -9.63 3.94 7.53
CA THR A 8 -9.56 2.83 8.48
C THR A 8 -9.35 3.37 9.87
N ARG A 9 -10.26 3.02 10.78
CA ARG A 9 -10.21 3.41 12.19
C ARG A 9 -9.47 2.33 12.99
N ILE A 10 -8.38 2.72 13.67
CA ILE A 10 -7.44 1.79 14.31
C ILE A 10 -7.17 2.25 15.75
N GLU A 11 -7.49 1.41 16.73
CA GLU A 11 -7.32 1.65 18.17
C GLU A 11 -5.87 1.41 18.61
N ALA A 12 -4.96 2.21 18.05
CA ALA A 12 -3.54 2.15 18.34
C ALA A 12 -2.89 3.55 18.20
N PRO A 13 -1.73 3.78 18.84
CA PRO A 13 -0.95 5.00 18.67
C PRO A 13 -0.56 5.25 17.20
N VAL A 14 -0.53 6.52 16.80
CA VAL A 14 -0.34 6.93 15.39
C VAL A 14 1.00 6.46 14.85
N GLU A 15 2.05 6.49 15.66
CA GLU A 15 3.40 6.05 15.30
C GLU A 15 3.45 4.57 14.93
N ARG A 16 2.72 3.74 15.67
CA ARG A 16 2.60 2.28 15.44
C ARG A 16 1.88 2.01 14.12
N VAL A 17 0.76 2.69 13.89
CA VAL A 17 -0.01 2.54 12.65
C VAL A 17 0.83 2.98 11.46
N PHE A 18 1.52 4.11 11.57
CA PHE A 18 2.41 4.63 10.55
C PHE A 18 3.52 3.63 10.21
N ASP A 19 4.22 3.07 11.21
CA ASP A 19 5.31 2.12 10.98
C ASP A 19 4.85 0.79 10.38
N LEU A 20 3.74 0.24 10.86
CA LEU A 20 3.18 -0.98 10.26
C LEU A 20 2.78 -0.74 8.80
N SER A 21 2.24 0.42 8.45
CA SER A 21 1.87 0.76 7.07
C SER A 21 3.06 0.83 6.10
N ARG A 22 4.28 1.08 6.60
CA ARG A 22 5.54 1.11 5.83
C ARG A 22 6.41 -0.14 6.05
N SER A 23 5.92 -1.15 6.74
CA SER A 23 6.66 -2.40 6.96
C SER A 23 6.57 -3.31 5.74
N ILE A 24 7.72 -3.63 5.14
CA ILE A 24 7.85 -4.58 4.04
C ILE A 24 7.46 -5.99 4.50
N ASP A 25 7.83 -6.35 5.73
CA ASP A 25 7.55 -7.66 6.29
C ASP A 25 6.04 -7.85 6.54
N LEU A 26 5.35 -6.83 7.06
CA LEU A 26 3.89 -6.88 7.18
C LEU A 26 3.22 -6.91 5.80
N HIS A 27 3.73 -6.16 4.83
CA HIS A 27 3.20 -6.20 3.46
C HIS A 27 3.21 -7.62 2.92
N LEU A 28 4.37 -8.29 2.96
CA LEU A 28 4.52 -9.68 2.52
C LEU A 28 3.64 -10.65 3.30
N ALA A 29 3.50 -10.46 4.61
CA ALA A 29 2.60 -11.28 5.42
C ALA A 29 1.13 -11.11 4.99
N SER A 30 0.70 -9.86 4.74
CA SER A 30 -0.67 -9.55 4.31
C SER A 30 -1.00 -10.07 2.91
N THR A 31 0.00 -10.17 2.02
CA THR A 31 -0.16 -10.61 0.63
C THR A 31 0.34 -12.04 0.38
N ALA A 32 0.65 -12.82 1.42
CA ALA A 32 1.25 -14.15 1.30
C ALA A 32 0.47 -15.11 0.39
N HIS A 33 -0.86 -14.99 0.36
CA HIS A 33 -1.75 -15.81 -0.48
C HIS A 33 -1.62 -15.51 -2.00
N THR A 34 -1.02 -14.37 -2.37
CA THR A 34 -0.81 -13.96 -3.78
C THR A 34 0.53 -14.44 -4.35
N GLY A 35 1.43 -14.95 -3.51
CA GLY A 35 2.78 -15.34 -3.89
C GLY A 35 3.71 -14.17 -4.22
N GLU A 36 3.35 -12.96 -3.76
CA GLU A 36 4.18 -11.76 -3.88
C GLU A 36 5.51 -11.90 -3.13
N ARG A 37 6.56 -11.25 -3.66
CA ARG A 37 7.91 -11.24 -3.09
C ARG A 37 8.57 -9.88 -3.28
N ALA A 38 9.28 -9.40 -2.27
CA ALA A 38 10.24 -8.32 -2.42
C ALA A 38 11.56 -8.90 -2.98
N ILE A 39 12.05 -8.38 -4.09
CA ILE A 39 13.16 -8.98 -4.86
C ILE A 39 14.35 -8.06 -5.11
N ALA A 40 14.22 -6.75 -4.85
CA ALA A 40 15.32 -5.79 -4.92
C ALA A 40 14.97 -4.52 -4.13
N GLY A 41 15.98 -3.70 -3.79
CA GLY A 41 15.83 -2.53 -2.93
C GLY A 41 15.72 -2.92 -1.46
N ILE A 42 14.89 -2.22 -0.69
CA ILE A 42 14.57 -2.59 0.69
C ILE A 42 13.57 -3.74 0.69
N THR A 43 14.02 -4.93 1.09
CA THR A 43 13.21 -6.16 1.02
C THR A 43 12.71 -6.67 2.38
N SER A 44 13.00 -5.95 3.46
CA SER A 44 12.57 -6.24 4.84
C SER A 44 12.62 -4.96 5.68
N GLY A 45 11.94 -4.94 6.82
CA GLY A 45 11.89 -3.78 7.72
C GLY A 45 11.06 -2.61 7.18
N LEU A 46 11.35 -1.41 7.67
CA LEU A 46 10.57 -0.20 7.41
C LEU A 46 11.16 0.63 6.26
N ILE A 47 10.45 0.78 5.13
CA ILE A 47 10.96 1.49 3.93
C ILE A 47 10.79 3.02 4.01
N GLY A 48 11.87 3.80 4.02
CA GLY A 48 11.93 5.26 4.22
C GLY A 48 11.97 6.14 2.97
N LEU A 49 12.06 7.45 3.21
CA LEU A 49 12.15 8.47 2.15
C LEU A 49 13.31 8.19 1.20
N ASN A 50 13.06 8.30 -0.10
CA ASN A 50 13.99 8.00 -1.19
C ASN A 50 14.46 6.53 -1.28
N GLU A 51 13.92 5.64 -0.45
CA GLU A 51 14.13 4.21 -0.61
C GLU A 51 13.10 3.63 -1.57
N GLU A 52 13.48 2.54 -2.24
CA GLU A 52 12.63 1.81 -3.16
C GLU A 52 12.61 0.32 -2.84
N VAL A 53 11.50 -0.34 -3.20
CA VAL A 53 11.32 -1.79 -3.16
C VAL A 53 10.81 -2.24 -4.51
N THR A 54 11.33 -3.37 -5.00
CA THR A 54 10.81 -4.03 -6.19
C THR A 54 10.05 -5.29 -5.80
N TRP A 55 8.77 -5.32 -6.12
CA TRP A 55 7.87 -6.45 -5.94
C TRP A 55 7.84 -7.34 -7.18
N SER A 56 7.73 -8.65 -6.98
CA SER A 56 7.30 -9.62 -8.00
C SER A 56 5.96 -10.20 -7.58
N ALA A 57 4.88 -9.79 -8.25
CA ALA A 57 3.53 -10.24 -7.95
C ALA A 57 2.92 -11.01 -9.13
N ARG A 58 1.84 -11.75 -8.86
CA ARG A 58 1.05 -12.44 -9.89
C ARG A 58 -0.44 -12.16 -9.69
N HIS A 59 -1.03 -11.42 -10.61
CA HIS A 59 -2.48 -11.17 -10.63
C HIS A 59 -3.05 -11.58 -11.99
N PHE A 60 -4.26 -12.13 -12.01
CA PHE A 60 -4.92 -12.62 -13.23
C PHE A 60 -4.08 -13.63 -14.04
N GLY A 61 -3.22 -14.40 -13.37
CA GLY A 61 -2.30 -15.34 -14.01
C GLY A 61 -1.05 -14.72 -14.64
N ILE A 62 -0.95 -13.38 -14.68
CA ILE A 62 0.18 -12.66 -15.26
C ILE A 62 1.16 -12.27 -14.16
N ARG A 63 2.44 -12.65 -14.34
CA ARG A 63 3.51 -12.22 -13.44
C ARG A 63 4.03 -10.87 -13.90
N PHE A 64 4.19 -9.93 -12.97
CA PHE A 64 4.81 -8.64 -13.23
C PHE A 64 5.80 -8.26 -12.14
N ARG A 65 6.62 -7.27 -12.44
CA ARG A 65 7.48 -6.60 -11.47
C ARG A 65 7.05 -5.16 -11.30
N MET A 66 7.13 -4.64 -10.08
CA MET A 66 6.75 -3.29 -9.75
C MET A 66 7.74 -2.70 -8.76
N THR A 67 8.48 -1.68 -9.17
CA THR A 67 9.36 -0.89 -8.30
C THR A 67 8.58 0.32 -7.79
N VAL A 68 8.49 0.45 -6.48
CA VAL A 68 7.82 1.53 -5.76
C VAL A 68 8.83 2.24 -4.88
N GLY A 69 8.80 3.57 -4.84
CA GLY A 69 9.65 4.37 -3.97
C GLY A 69 8.84 5.31 -3.09
N ILE A 70 9.37 5.65 -1.92
CA ILE A 70 8.77 6.64 -1.02
C ILE A 70 9.22 8.04 -1.42
N THR A 71 8.30 8.86 -1.92
CA THR A 71 8.60 10.17 -2.52
C THR A 71 8.18 11.35 -1.66
N ALA A 72 7.35 11.11 -0.64
CA ALA A 72 7.05 12.07 0.41
C ALA A 72 7.01 11.35 1.76
N TYR A 73 7.46 12.03 2.82
CA TYR A 73 7.62 11.43 4.14
C TYR A 73 7.61 12.50 5.23
N ASP A 74 6.64 12.41 6.14
CA ASP A 74 6.47 13.24 7.32
C ASP A 74 5.95 12.36 8.45
N ARG A 75 6.85 11.77 9.24
CA ARG A 75 6.47 10.84 10.31
C ARG A 75 5.91 11.61 11.52
N PRO A 76 4.80 11.17 12.14
CA PRO A 76 3.96 10.01 11.80
C PRO A 76 2.71 10.37 10.97
N HIS A 77 2.65 11.53 10.33
CA HIS A 77 1.43 12.08 9.74
C HIS A 77 1.18 11.68 8.28
N HIS A 78 2.23 11.50 7.48
CA HIS A 78 2.09 11.25 6.04
C HIS A 78 3.26 10.50 5.45
N PHE A 79 2.97 9.61 4.50
CA PHE A 79 3.96 9.25 3.48
C PHE A 79 3.26 8.98 2.15
N ARG A 80 4.03 9.10 1.07
CA ARG A 80 3.58 8.75 -0.28
C ARG A 80 4.51 7.72 -0.88
N ASP A 81 3.93 6.64 -1.40
CA ASP A 81 4.60 5.71 -2.28
C ASP A 81 4.15 5.90 -3.74
N GLU A 82 5.12 5.90 -4.65
CA GLU A 82 4.88 6.05 -6.09
C GLU A 82 5.54 4.91 -6.86
N MET A 83 4.83 4.41 -7.87
CA MET A 83 5.40 3.41 -8.77
C MET A 83 6.39 4.07 -9.73
N LEU A 84 7.67 3.73 -9.58
CA LEU A 84 8.76 4.19 -10.45
C LEU A 84 8.83 3.38 -11.74
N ARG A 85 8.59 2.07 -11.65
CA ARG A 85 8.59 1.13 -12.79
C ARG A 85 7.56 0.04 -12.57
N GLY A 86 6.71 -0.28 -13.54
CA GLY A 86 5.75 -1.36 -13.36
C GLY A 86 4.61 -1.36 -14.38
N PRO A 87 3.52 -2.10 -14.10
CA PRO A 87 2.46 -2.34 -15.07
C PRO A 87 1.52 -1.16 -15.28
N PHE A 88 1.41 -0.24 -14.32
CA PHE A 88 0.58 0.95 -14.46
C PHE A 88 1.27 2.02 -15.30
N ARG A 89 0.51 2.90 -15.94
CA ARG A 89 1.06 4.12 -16.53
C ARG A 89 1.51 5.11 -15.45
N LYS A 90 0.78 5.12 -14.34
CA LYS A 90 1.07 5.90 -13.14
C LYS A 90 0.35 5.25 -11.96
N MET A 91 1.01 5.19 -10.82
CA MET A 91 0.41 4.77 -9.55
C MET A 91 1.05 5.61 -8.43
N GLU A 92 0.20 6.17 -7.59
CA GLU A 92 0.57 6.97 -6.41
C GLU A 92 -0.36 6.56 -5.28
N HIS A 93 0.17 6.49 -4.06
CA HIS A 93 -0.61 6.19 -2.89
C HIS A 93 -0.19 7.09 -1.74
N ASP A 94 -1.11 7.97 -1.34
CA ASP A 94 -0.95 8.79 -0.15
C ASP A 94 -1.52 8.06 1.05
N HIS A 95 -0.72 7.96 2.10
CA HIS A 95 -1.12 7.50 3.42
C HIS A 95 -1.07 8.68 4.37
N VAL A 96 -2.20 9.07 4.95
CA VAL A 96 -2.31 10.15 5.95
C VAL A 96 -2.86 9.59 7.25
N PHE A 97 -2.27 9.99 8.38
CA PHE A 97 -2.62 9.47 9.69
C PHE A 97 -2.99 10.62 10.63
N GLU A 98 -4.17 10.51 11.24
CA GLU A 98 -4.69 11.50 12.18
C GLU A 98 -5.06 10.84 13.51
N LEU A 99 -4.48 11.31 14.61
CA LEU A 99 -4.86 10.84 15.94
C LEU A 99 -6.12 11.56 16.44
N GLN A 100 -7.16 10.79 16.74
CA GLN A 100 -8.42 11.26 17.33
C GLN A 100 -8.65 10.59 18.68
N GLY A 101 -8.22 11.28 19.75
CA GLY A 101 -8.23 10.71 21.10
C GLY A 101 -7.24 9.55 21.21
N SER A 102 -7.73 8.34 21.50
CA SER A 102 -6.92 7.12 21.57
C SER A 102 -6.96 6.29 20.27
N THR A 103 -7.55 6.82 19.20
CA THR A 103 -7.75 6.09 17.94
C THR A 103 -7.11 6.83 16.79
N THR A 104 -6.37 6.13 15.93
CA THR A 104 -5.80 6.66 14.70
C THR A 104 -6.78 6.45 13.54
N LEU A 105 -7.03 7.49 12.77
CA LEU A 105 -7.65 7.39 11.45
C LEU A 105 -6.54 7.34 10.40
N MET A 106 -6.49 6.24 9.65
CA MET A 106 -5.64 6.10 8.48
C MET A 106 -6.47 6.39 7.23
N HIS A 107 -6.10 7.43 6.50
CA HIS A 107 -6.71 7.85 5.25
C HIS A 107 -5.80 7.50 4.08
N ASP A 108 -6.29 6.64 3.20
CA ASP A 108 -5.56 6.23 2.00
C ASP A 108 -6.19 6.90 0.78
N THR A 109 -5.36 7.52 -0.06
CA THR A 109 -5.77 7.96 -1.39
C THR A 109 -4.89 7.31 -2.45
N PHE A 110 -5.41 6.25 -3.06
CA PHE A 110 -4.74 5.48 -4.09
C PHE A 110 -5.18 5.95 -5.47
N ARG A 111 -4.24 6.42 -6.29
CA ARG A 111 -4.48 6.92 -7.65
C ARG A 111 -3.70 6.09 -8.66
N PHE A 112 -4.38 5.60 -9.69
CA PHE A 112 -3.72 4.80 -10.73
C PHE A 112 -4.25 5.08 -12.14
N ALA A 113 -3.52 4.62 -13.15
CA ALA A 113 -3.96 4.58 -14.54
C ALA A 113 -3.43 3.31 -15.22
N SER A 114 -4.29 2.55 -15.90
CA SER A 114 -3.87 1.41 -16.71
C SER A 114 -2.97 1.79 -17.90
N PRO A 115 -2.19 0.84 -18.42
CA PRO A 115 -1.34 1.06 -19.59
C PRO A 115 -2.10 1.14 -20.92
N LEU A 116 -3.39 0.76 -20.97
CA LEU A 116 -4.19 0.58 -22.20
C LEU A 116 -4.72 1.88 -22.85
N GLY A 117 -4.19 3.05 -22.49
CA GLY A 117 -4.57 4.33 -23.09
C GLY A 117 -6.00 4.80 -22.77
N PRO A 118 -6.42 5.98 -23.27
CA PRO A 118 -7.63 6.66 -22.80
C PRO A 118 -8.96 6.03 -23.21
N PHE A 119 -9.02 5.31 -24.34
CA PHE A 119 -10.27 4.80 -24.91
C PHE A 119 -10.70 3.42 -24.36
N GLY A 120 -9.73 2.53 -24.07
CA GLY A 120 -9.99 1.21 -23.45
C GLY A 120 -9.63 1.13 -21.97
N GLY A 121 -8.59 1.86 -21.54
CA GLY A 121 -8.06 1.81 -20.18
C GLY A 121 -9.04 2.29 -19.11
N ARG A 122 -9.88 3.30 -19.39
CA ARG A 122 -10.84 3.82 -18.41
C ARG A 122 -11.95 2.82 -18.04
N LEU A 123 -12.38 1.99 -19.00
CA LEU A 123 -13.39 0.98 -18.76
C LEU A 123 -12.79 -0.18 -17.95
N VAL A 124 -11.60 -0.65 -18.33
CA VAL A 124 -10.85 -1.68 -17.59
C VAL A 124 -10.53 -1.20 -16.17
N ASP A 125 -10.08 0.05 -16.02
CA ASP A 125 -9.83 0.67 -14.73
C ASP A 125 -11.06 0.61 -13.82
N ARG A 126 -12.24 0.95 -14.35
CA ARG A 126 -13.47 1.03 -13.55
C ARG A 126 -14.10 -0.33 -13.29
N ALA A 127 -14.14 -1.21 -14.28
CA ALA A 127 -14.88 -2.47 -14.22
C ALA A 127 -14.08 -3.61 -13.60
N LEU A 128 -12.75 -3.61 -13.76
CA LEU A 128 -11.89 -4.73 -13.31
C LEU A 128 -10.86 -4.29 -12.27
N LEU A 129 -10.05 -3.26 -12.56
CA LEU A 129 -8.92 -2.91 -11.70
C LEU A 129 -9.37 -2.22 -10.41
N LYS A 130 -10.32 -1.28 -10.46
CA LYS A 130 -10.76 -0.54 -9.27
C LYS A 130 -11.36 -1.47 -8.22
N PRO A 131 -12.32 -2.36 -8.53
CA PRO A 131 -12.87 -3.28 -7.53
C PRO A 131 -11.79 -4.23 -6.97
N HIS A 132 -10.90 -4.73 -7.83
CA HIS A 132 -9.81 -5.62 -7.42
C HIS A 132 -8.81 -4.93 -6.49
N LEU A 133 -8.33 -3.73 -6.86
CA LEU A 133 -7.40 -2.95 -6.04
C LEU A 133 -8.04 -2.47 -4.75
N LEU A 134 -9.33 -2.11 -4.78
CA LEU A 134 -10.09 -1.77 -3.58
C LEU A 134 -10.08 -2.94 -2.59
N ALA A 135 -10.40 -4.15 -3.04
CA ALA A 135 -10.40 -5.34 -2.18
C ALA A 135 -9.00 -5.63 -1.58
N LEU A 136 -7.93 -5.50 -2.38
CA LEU A 136 -6.56 -5.67 -1.88
C LEU A 136 -6.19 -4.62 -0.83
N LEU A 137 -6.57 -3.36 -1.04
CA LEU A 137 -6.30 -2.28 -0.10
C LEU A 137 -7.11 -2.47 1.20
N GLU A 138 -8.38 -2.86 1.11
CA GLU A 138 -9.22 -3.16 2.27
C GLU A 138 -8.66 -4.33 3.09
N GLU A 139 -8.23 -5.41 2.42
CA GLU A 139 -7.60 -6.55 3.09
C GLU A 139 -6.31 -6.14 3.81
N ARG A 140 -5.43 -5.40 3.12
CA ARG A 140 -4.18 -4.90 3.70
C ARG A 140 -4.43 -3.98 4.90
N ASN A 141 -5.39 -3.07 4.80
CA ASN A 141 -5.77 -2.20 5.91
C ASN A 141 -6.33 -2.99 7.10
N GLY A 142 -7.06 -4.08 6.84
CA GLY A 142 -7.49 -5.02 7.87
C GLY A 142 -6.32 -5.70 8.59
N TRP A 143 -5.28 -6.10 7.86
CA TRP A 143 -4.05 -6.63 8.45
C TRP A 143 -3.31 -5.59 9.31
N ILE A 144 -3.13 -4.37 8.79
CA ILE A 144 -2.50 -3.27 9.53
C ILE A 144 -3.26 -3.00 10.83
N LYS A 145 -4.60 -2.90 10.75
CA LYS A 145 -5.46 -2.72 11.94
C LYS A 145 -5.24 -3.82 12.97
N ARG A 146 -5.32 -5.10 12.56
CA ARG A 146 -5.15 -6.24 13.47
C ARG A 146 -3.78 -6.24 14.16
N MET A 147 -2.71 -5.94 13.41
CA MET A 147 -1.35 -5.92 13.97
C MET A 147 -1.11 -4.69 14.83
N ALA A 148 -1.70 -3.54 14.49
CA ALA A 148 -1.63 -2.34 15.30
C ALA A 148 -2.35 -2.50 16.65
N GLU A 149 -3.48 -3.20 16.67
CA GLU A 149 -4.32 -3.40 17.86
C GLU A 149 -3.92 -4.61 18.72
N SER A 150 -2.83 -5.30 18.35
CA SER A 150 -2.33 -6.48 19.08
C SER A 150 -0.83 -6.41 19.30
N GLU A 151 -0.32 -7.17 20.28
CA GLU A 151 1.11 -7.30 20.55
C GLU A 151 1.87 -8.00 19.41
N GLU A 152 1.19 -8.82 18.60
CA GLU A 152 1.80 -9.52 17.46
C GLU A 152 2.43 -8.55 16.44
N GLY A 153 1.96 -7.31 16.39
CA GLY A 153 2.51 -6.28 15.52
C GLY A 153 3.98 -5.94 15.79
N GLU A 154 4.49 -6.17 17.01
CA GLU A 154 5.88 -5.87 17.38
C GLU A 154 6.90 -6.59 16.50
N ARG A 155 6.55 -7.75 15.94
CA ARG A 155 7.46 -8.51 15.05
C ARG A 155 7.69 -7.85 13.69
N PHE A 156 6.90 -6.83 13.36
CA PHE A 156 6.93 -6.13 12.07
C PHE A 156 7.45 -4.68 12.18
N LEU A 157 7.82 -4.26 13.39
CA LEU A 157 8.34 -2.93 13.72
C LEU A 157 9.87 -2.94 13.82
#